data_AF-K0SZ72-F1
#
_entry.id   AF-K0SZ72-F1
#
_cell.length_a   1.000
_cell.length_b   1.000
_cell.length_c   1.000
_cell.angle_alpha   90.00
_cell.angle_beta   90.00
_cell.angle_gamma   90.00
#
_symmetry.space_group_name_H-M   'P 1'
#
loop_
_entity.id
_entity.type
_entity.pdbx_description
1 polymer ?
#
loop_
_entity_poly.entity_id
_entity_poly.type
_entity_poly.pdbx_seq_one_letter_code
_entity_poly.pdbx_strand_id
1 'polypeptide(L)'
;MKKTAPKEIIIEDLSHDLIPIVGNKKFAVLLHNVLSPDECAEMIDRAEEAGFHDASIYDRRTNQAHRNCTRYISDDAALADNWFERIMHALKDRPALEYKLRSASFASNKNEKPNHAVGINERLRLLRYRQGEFFHSHNDAKFIRGADQGERAGETSYVSVLIYLNHKFKGGTTRFHGNGRQLDVKPRTGSILVHEHNILHSGQRITSGKKYIVRTDVMYSTTVMSGRFGPDPSEVLLSGGVKSSSDASLSTSDESSSRNPSLEIGLQSIIGEVKALRVSGALDTDAGSSKDSAGKEPRVVKGGEENQPKPPMKKRSAWMLYSESVRVELAGMNPEMSAKEVTRVVGLRFKALSLEERVRWQMKAEDDGERYKKELAEYRKKVGPADVGPRSDVTLGDLIKQSKRAGPWYSVV
;
A
#
# COMPACT_ATOMS: atom_id res chain seq x y z
N MET A 1 -5.51 19.92 36.50
CA MET A 1 -4.03 19.95 36.51
C MET A 1 -3.56 21.23 35.81
N LYS A 2 -2.39 21.79 36.16
CA LYS A 2 -1.84 22.95 35.43
C LYS A 2 -1.28 22.46 34.08
N LYS A 3 -1.90 22.85 32.96
CA LYS A 3 -1.37 22.56 31.61
C LYS A 3 0.07 23.08 31.55
N THR A 4 1.02 22.20 31.22
CA THR A 4 2.41 22.63 31.02
C THR A 4 2.50 23.51 29.77
N ALA A 5 3.27 24.60 29.85
CA ALA A 5 3.47 25.48 28.70
C ALA A 5 4.09 24.69 27.54
N PRO A 6 3.66 24.94 26.28
CA PRO A 6 4.21 24.24 25.12
C PRO A 6 5.71 24.48 25.03
N LYS A 7 6.47 23.41 24.84
CA LYS A 7 7.91 23.46 24.62
C LYS A 7 8.20 23.67 23.14
N GLU A 8 9.30 24.34 22.84
CA GLU A 8 9.82 24.47 21.48
C GLU A 8 10.02 23.08 20.84
N ILE A 9 9.66 22.96 19.56
CA ILE A 9 9.85 21.73 18.79
C ILE A 9 11.31 21.67 18.31
N ILE A 10 12.01 20.61 18.70
CA ILE A 10 13.41 20.37 18.29
C ILE A 10 13.41 19.37 17.12
N ILE A 11 14.23 19.62 16.11
CA ILE A 11 14.27 18.88 14.84
C ILE A 11 15.64 18.22 14.67
N GLU A 12 15.67 16.90 14.57
CA GLU A 12 16.85 16.11 14.23
C GLU A 12 16.70 15.52 12.81
N ASP A 13 17.50 15.99 11.84
CA ASP A 13 17.53 15.46 10.47
C ASP A 13 18.43 14.22 10.39
N LEU A 14 17.82 13.04 10.42
CA LEU A 14 18.50 11.75 10.37
C LEU A 14 18.93 11.37 8.93
N SER A 15 18.57 12.18 7.92
CA SER A 15 18.83 11.87 6.51
C SER A 15 20.32 11.69 6.17
N HIS A 16 21.21 12.34 6.93
CA HIS A 16 22.66 12.26 6.71
C HIS A 16 23.28 11.06 7.45
N ASP A 17 22.86 10.79 8.69
CA ASP A 17 23.32 9.64 9.48
C ASP A 17 22.90 8.29 8.87
N LEU A 18 21.80 8.29 8.09
CA LEU A 18 21.37 7.12 7.34
C LEU A 18 22.28 6.78 6.15
N ILE A 19 22.97 7.74 5.52
CA ILE A 19 23.80 7.51 4.32
C ILE A 19 24.79 6.34 4.50
N PRO A 20 25.64 6.28 5.55
CA PRO A 20 26.55 5.16 5.75
C PRO A 20 25.85 3.82 6.03
N ILE A 21 24.57 3.82 6.38
CA ILE A 21 23.79 2.63 6.72
C ILE A 21 23.07 2.10 5.48
N VAL A 22 22.31 2.93 4.79
CA VAL A 22 21.46 2.50 3.66
C VAL A 22 22.11 2.71 2.28
N GLY A 23 23.28 3.36 2.23
CA GLY A 23 24.07 3.58 1.02
C GLY A 23 23.59 4.72 0.12
N ASN A 24 22.49 5.38 0.45
CA ASN A 24 21.96 6.54 -0.26
C ASN A 24 21.26 7.54 0.69
N LYS A 25 20.94 8.74 0.20
CA LYS A 25 20.27 9.77 1.01
C LYS A 25 18.78 9.45 1.11
N LYS A 26 18.37 8.98 2.28
CA LYS A 26 16.97 8.73 2.64
C LYS A 26 16.37 9.87 3.45
N PHE A 27 15.06 10.06 3.37
CA PHE A 27 14.34 10.99 4.22
C PHE A 27 13.93 10.31 5.53
N ALA A 28 14.48 10.81 6.64
CA ALA A 28 14.01 10.56 7.99
C ALA A 28 14.27 11.77 8.87
N VAL A 29 13.29 12.16 9.68
CA VAL A 29 13.37 13.29 10.61
C VAL A 29 12.70 12.92 11.93
N LEU A 30 13.31 13.31 13.04
CA LEU A 30 12.77 13.15 14.38
C LEU A 30 12.41 14.52 14.94
N LEU A 31 11.15 14.71 15.31
CA LEU A 31 10.59 15.93 15.87
C LEU A 31 10.31 15.69 17.35
N HIS A 32 10.85 16.51 18.25
CA HIS A 32 10.62 16.41 19.69
C HIS A 32 9.62 17.44 20.20
N ASN A 33 8.91 17.09 21.28
CA ASN A 33 7.93 17.96 21.95
C ASN A 33 6.73 18.39 21.08
N VAL A 34 6.39 17.63 20.03
CA VAL A 34 5.24 17.91 19.14
C VAL A 34 3.91 17.68 19.86
N LEU A 35 3.86 16.66 20.73
CA LEU A 35 2.79 16.46 21.68
C LEU A 35 3.32 16.74 23.10
N SER A 36 2.45 17.26 23.95
CA SER A 36 2.67 17.35 25.39
C SER A 36 2.61 15.97 26.06
N PRO A 37 3.22 15.80 27.25
CA PRO A 37 3.07 14.56 28.02
C PRO A 37 1.62 14.25 28.40
N ASP A 38 0.79 15.27 28.60
CA ASP A 38 -0.61 15.13 28.99
C ASP A 38 -1.45 14.56 27.82
N GLU A 39 -1.27 15.08 26.60
CA GLU A 39 -1.90 14.51 25.38
C GLU A 39 -1.47 13.04 25.18
N CYS A 40 -0.19 12.72 25.40
CA CYS A 40 0.29 11.35 25.30
C CYS A 40 -0.28 10.42 26.38
N ALA A 41 -0.54 10.92 27.59
CA ALA A 41 -1.14 10.16 28.67
C ALA A 41 -2.62 9.87 28.39
N GLU A 42 -3.41 10.89 28.02
CA GLU A 42 -4.82 10.77 27.67
C GLU A 42 -5.06 9.72 26.57
N MET A 43 -4.18 9.69 25.56
CA MET A 43 -4.20 8.66 24.51
C MET A 43 -3.91 7.24 25.02
N ILE A 44 -2.99 7.08 25.96
CA ILE A 44 -2.66 5.77 26.55
C ILE A 44 -3.84 5.30 27.40
N ASP A 45 -4.40 6.18 28.22
CA ASP A 45 -5.49 5.87 29.14
C ASP A 45 -6.74 5.44 28.36
N ARG A 46 -7.15 6.21 27.33
CA ARG A 46 -8.26 5.86 26.43
C ARG A 46 -8.08 4.50 25.75
N ALA A 47 -6.85 4.14 25.37
CA ALA A 47 -6.58 2.87 24.70
C ALA A 47 -6.46 1.68 25.67
N GLU A 48 -6.03 1.91 26.92
CA GLU A 48 -6.08 0.89 27.97
C GLU A 48 -7.52 0.64 28.44
N GLU A 49 -8.35 1.67 28.54
CA GLU A 49 -9.77 1.59 28.87
C GLU A 49 -10.58 0.87 27.76
N ALA A 50 -10.41 1.27 26.50
CA ALA A 50 -11.08 0.62 25.37
C ALA A 50 -10.54 -0.79 25.07
N GLY A 51 -9.33 -1.10 25.53
CA GLY A 51 -8.68 -2.39 25.36
C GLY A 51 -7.84 -2.53 24.07
N PHE A 52 -6.76 -3.30 24.17
CA PHE A 52 -5.91 -3.66 23.02
C PHE A 52 -6.13 -5.13 22.63
N HIS A 53 -6.28 -5.38 21.33
CA HIS A 53 -6.38 -6.73 20.75
C HIS A 53 -5.00 -7.24 20.31
N ASP A 54 -4.88 -8.54 20.01
CA ASP A 54 -3.64 -9.06 19.42
C ASP A 54 -3.36 -8.41 18.04
N ALA A 55 -2.09 -8.11 17.80
CA ALA A 55 -1.59 -7.61 16.53
C ALA A 55 -0.29 -8.32 16.14
N SER A 56 -0.11 -9.55 16.60
CA SER A 56 1.06 -10.36 16.26
C SER A 56 1.06 -10.70 14.77
N ILE A 57 2.26 -10.77 14.19
CA ILE A 57 2.49 -11.18 12.80
C ILE A 57 3.44 -12.36 12.87
N TYR A 58 3.06 -13.49 12.27
CA TYR A 58 3.89 -14.69 12.22
C TYR A 58 4.40 -14.90 10.80
N ASP A 59 5.67 -15.30 10.68
CA ASP A 59 6.23 -15.79 9.42
C ASP A 59 5.52 -17.10 9.05
N ARG A 60 4.86 -17.14 7.89
CA ARG A 60 4.04 -18.29 7.46
C ARG A 60 4.84 -19.58 7.22
N ARG A 61 6.17 -19.50 7.09
CA ARG A 61 7.07 -20.64 6.82
C ARG A 61 7.71 -21.16 8.10
N THR A 62 8.13 -20.29 9.01
CA THR A 62 8.81 -20.68 10.26
C THR A 62 7.89 -20.73 11.48
N ASN A 63 6.68 -20.18 11.37
CA ASN A 63 5.75 -19.93 12.48
C ASN A 63 6.35 -19.10 13.63
N GLN A 64 7.45 -18.38 13.38
CA GLN A 64 8.06 -17.49 14.36
C GLN A 64 7.37 -16.13 14.32
N ALA A 65 7.21 -15.51 15.49
CA ALA A 65 6.70 -14.15 15.58
C ALA A 65 7.66 -13.17 14.87
N HIS A 66 7.21 -12.60 13.77
CA HIS A 66 7.83 -11.45 13.12
C HIS A 66 7.50 -10.17 13.88
N ARG A 67 6.28 -10.08 14.42
CA ARG A 67 5.88 -9.09 15.43
C ARG A 67 5.08 -9.78 16.52
N ASN A 68 5.27 -9.40 17.78
CA ASN A 68 4.39 -9.78 18.89
C ASN A 68 4.04 -8.53 19.69
N CYS A 69 2.84 -8.00 19.53
CA CYS A 69 2.37 -6.82 20.26
C CYS A 69 0.85 -6.75 20.24
N THR A 70 0.29 -5.84 21.03
CA THR A 70 -1.16 -5.58 21.04
C THR A 70 -1.49 -4.22 20.43
N ARG A 71 -2.67 -4.08 19.82
CA ARG A 71 -3.11 -2.88 19.11
C ARG A 71 -4.51 -2.44 19.50
N TYR A 72 -4.66 -1.15 19.70
CA TYR A 72 -5.93 -0.42 19.67
C TYR A 72 -5.97 0.38 18.35
N ILE A 73 -7.15 0.55 17.76
CA ILE A 73 -7.34 1.37 16.55
C ILE A 73 -8.43 2.39 16.83
N SER A 74 -8.15 3.64 16.49
CA SER A 74 -9.12 4.72 16.48
C SER A 74 -9.05 5.41 15.11
N ASP A 75 -10.19 5.63 14.48
CA ASP A 75 -10.28 6.45 13.27
C ASP A 75 -10.64 7.88 13.72
N ASP A 76 -9.68 8.80 13.63
CA ASP A 76 -9.79 10.18 14.14
C ASP A 76 -9.15 11.17 13.15
N ALA A 77 -9.99 11.79 12.31
CA ALA A 77 -9.54 12.72 11.28
C ALA A 77 -9.09 14.07 11.88
N ALA A 78 -9.74 14.56 12.93
CA ALA A 78 -9.40 15.85 13.53
C ALA A 78 -8.04 15.81 14.23
N LEU A 79 -7.73 14.71 14.93
CA LEU A 79 -6.43 14.49 15.55
C LEU A 79 -5.34 14.24 14.50
N ALA A 80 -5.66 13.55 13.40
CA ALA A 80 -4.76 13.35 12.29
C ALA A 80 -4.38 14.68 11.60
N ASP A 81 -5.38 15.49 11.23
CA ASP A 81 -5.16 16.80 10.61
C ASP A 81 -4.33 17.71 11.55
N ASN A 82 -4.68 17.77 12.84
CA ASN A 82 -3.93 18.59 13.81
C ASN A 82 -2.47 18.17 13.97
N TRP A 83 -2.16 16.86 13.98
CA TRP A 83 -0.77 16.41 14.02
C TRP A 83 -0.02 16.67 12.73
N PHE A 84 -0.69 16.55 11.57
CA PHE A 84 -0.08 16.91 10.30
C PHE A 84 0.26 18.41 10.26
N GLU A 85 -0.65 19.29 10.68
CA GLU A 85 -0.38 20.72 10.84
C GLU A 85 0.82 21.00 11.74
N ARG A 86 0.93 20.34 12.91
CA ARG A 86 2.09 20.50 13.80
C ARG A 86 3.41 20.05 13.15
N ILE A 87 3.39 18.95 12.39
CA ILE A 87 4.55 18.46 11.64
C ILE A 87 4.95 19.48 10.56
N MET A 88 3.99 19.98 9.78
CA MET A 88 4.26 20.95 8.72
C MET A 88 4.73 22.30 9.29
N HIS A 89 4.12 22.79 10.37
CA HIS A 89 4.56 24.00 11.06
C HIS A 89 5.97 23.87 11.64
N ALA A 90 6.35 22.69 12.15
CA ALA A 90 7.73 22.44 12.60
C ALA A 90 8.74 22.49 11.44
N LEU A 91 8.34 22.06 10.23
CA LEU A 91 9.23 21.99 9.08
C LEU A 91 9.28 23.27 8.21
N LYS A 92 8.43 24.27 8.48
CA LYS A 92 8.32 25.51 7.67
C LYS A 92 9.66 26.25 7.46
N ASP A 93 10.51 26.28 8.50
CA ASP A 93 11.82 26.92 8.47
C ASP A 93 12.94 25.97 7.98
N ARG A 94 12.55 24.80 7.42
CA ARG A 94 13.42 23.73 6.92
C ARG A 94 12.97 23.31 5.52
N PRO A 95 13.03 24.19 4.50
CA PRO A 95 12.41 23.98 3.19
C PRO A 95 12.83 22.70 2.49
N ALA A 96 14.08 22.24 2.67
CA ALA A 96 14.55 20.98 2.09
C ALA A 96 13.92 19.71 2.73
N LEU A 97 13.50 19.77 3.99
CA LEU A 97 12.76 18.69 4.66
C LEU A 97 11.26 18.80 4.37
N GLU A 98 10.72 20.02 4.42
CA GLU A 98 9.33 20.29 4.07
C GLU A 98 9.00 19.86 2.64
N TYR A 99 9.82 20.25 1.66
CA TYR A 99 9.65 19.87 0.26
C TYR A 99 9.68 18.34 0.07
N LYS A 100 10.59 17.63 0.74
CA LYS A 100 10.63 16.15 0.70
C LYS A 100 9.37 15.52 1.26
N LEU A 101 8.88 16.04 2.39
CA LEU A 101 7.66 15.53 3.03
C LEU A 101 6.41 15.85 2.19
N ARG A 102 6.30 17.05 1.64
CA ARG A 102 5.19 17.47 0.77
C ARG A 102 5.16 16.71 -0.55
N SER A 103 6.30 16.56 -1.23
CA SER A 103 6.36 16.03 -2.60
C SER A 103 6.49 14.51 -2.71
N ALA A 104 6.98 13.85 -1.65
CA ALA A 104 7.47 12.46 -1.72
C ALA A 104 8.26 12.17 -3.01
N SER A 105 9.12 13.09 -3.44
CA SER A 105 9.82 13.02 -4.74
C SER A 105 10.70 11.77 -4.94
N PHE A 106 11.07 11.09 -3.85
CA PHE A 106 11.72 9.77 -3.86
C PHE A 106 10.80 8.59 -4.27
N ALA A 107 9.49 8.81 -4.32
CA ALA A 107 8.46 7.81 -4.64
C ALA A 107 7.72 8.07 -5.96
N SER A 108 7.91 9.25 -6.57
CA SER A 108 7.28 9.65 -7.83
C SER A 108 8.11 9.15 -9.03
N ASN A 109 7.47 8.55 -10.04
CA ASN A 109 8.15 8.24 -11.30
C ASN A 109 8.30 9.51 -12.17
N LYS A 110 9.37 9.59 -12.98
CA LYS A 110 9.65 10.76 -13.84
C LYS A 110 8.54 11.11 -14.86
N ASN A 111 7.67 10.16 -15.18
CA ASN A 111 6.59 10.30 -16.16
C ASN A 111 5.20 10.39 -15.52
N GLU A 112 5.13 10.44 -14.19
CA GLU A 112 3.87 10.56 -13.43
C GLU A 112 3.72 11.99 -12.90
N LYS A 113 2.47 12.38 -12.59
CA LYS A 113 2.21 13.62 -11.86
C LYS A 113 2.92 13.57 -10.50
N PRO A 114 3.45 14.70 -10.00
CA PRO A 114 4.04 14.76 -8.66
C PRO A 114 3.03 14.33 -7.59
N ASN A 115 3.54 13.68 -6.55
CA ASN A 115 2.77 13.41 -5.34
C ASN A 115 2.70 14.68 -4.48
N HIS A 116 1.55 14.90 -3.84
CA HIS A 116 1.33 15.99 -2.89
C HIS A 116 0.75 15.43 -1.59
N ALA A 117 1.37 15.72 -0.46
CA ALA A 117 0.88 15.31 0.85
C ALA A 117 -0.46 15.99 1.16
N VAL A 118 -1.49 15.19 1.44
CA VAL A 118 -2.86 15.65 1.73
C VAL A 118 -3.26 15.54 3.20
N GLY A 119 -2.38 14.97 4.04
CA GLY A 119 -2.60 14.75 5.46
C GLY A 119 -1.84 13.52 5.97
N ILE A 120 -2.15 13.09 7.19
CA ILE A 120 -1.81 11.73 7.66
C ILE A 120 -3.09 10.88 7.73
N ASN A 121 -2.93 9.56 7.69
CA ASN A 121 -4.04 8.63 7.70
C ASN A 121 -4.79 8.69 9.04
N GLU A 122 -6.10 8.96 9.00
CA GLU A 122 -6.98 9.03 10.16
C GLU A 122 -7.06 7.72 10.95
N ARG A 123 -6.67 6.58 10.37
CA ARG A 123 -6.65 5.27 11.04
C ARG A 123 -5.44 5.14 11.97
N LEU A 124 -5.53 5.76 13.15
CA LEU A 124 -4.50 5.78 14.17
C LEU A 124 -4.36 4.40 14.82
N ARG A 125 -3.20 3.75 14.63
CA ARG A 125 -2.92 2.41 15.15
C ARG A 125 -2.04 2.53 16.39
N LEU A 126 -2.63 2.53 17.57
CA LEU A 126 -1.90 2.53 18.84
C LEU A 126 -1.36 1.13 19.11
N LEU A 127 -0.05 0.99 19.19
CA LEU A 127 0.67 -0.26 19.43
C LEU A 127 1.28 -0.24 20.83
N ARG A 128 0.97 -1.26 21.62
CA ARG A 128 1.51 -1.49 22.96
C ARG A 128 2.43 -2.71 22.94
N TYR A 129 3.66 -2.49 23.38
CA TYR A 129 4.70 -3.50 23.55
C TYR A 129 5.04 -3.66 25.04
N ARG A 130 4.87 -4.86 25.59
CA ARG A 130 5.27 -5.26 26.95
C ARG A 130 6.69 -5.85 26.97
N GLN A 131 7.22 -6.14 28.16
CA GLN A 131 8.49 -6.84 28.30
C GLN A 131 8.52 -8.13 27.44
N GLY A 132 9.58 -8.32 26.66
CA GLY A 132 9.74 -9.44 25.73
C GLY A 132 9.11 -9.23 24.35
N GLU A 133 8.22 -8.25 24.16
CA GLU A 133 7.57 -7.91 22.89
C GLU A 133 8.50 -7.07 21.97
N PHE A 134 8.37 -7.22 20.65
CA PHE A 134 9.24 -6.64 19.61
C PHE A 134 8.56 -6.57 18.24
N PHE A 135 9.23 -5.96 17.26
CA PHE A 135 8.92 -6.08 15.83
C PHE A 135 10.25 -6.28 15.06
N HIS A 136 10.41 -7.42 14.37
CA HIS A 136 11.60 -7.74 13.59
C HIS A 136 11.82 -6.78 12.40
N SER A 137 12.97 -6.94 11.75
CA SER A 137 13.42 -6.11 10.62
C SER A 137 12.46 -6.22 9.43
N HIS A 138 11.93 -5.08 8.98
CA HIS A 138 10.97 -4.97 7.87
C HIS A 138 11.07 -3.61 7.16
N ASN A 139 10.43 -3.52 6.00
CA ASN A 139 10.03 -2.26 5.38
C ASN A 139 8.52 -2.09 5.62
N ASP A 140 8.05 -0.85 5.67
CA ASP A 140 6.61 -0.59 5.77
C ASP A 140 5.90 -0.87 4.43
N ALA A 141 4.65 -1.30 4.53
CA ALA A 141 3.78 -1.49 3.37
C ALA A 141 3.01 -0.20 3.06
N LYS A 142 2.91 0.12 1.77
CA LYS A 142 2.03 1.20 1.29
C LYS A 142 0.58 0.90 1.64
N PHE A 143 -0.13 1.91 2.13
CA PHE A 143 -1.59 1.92 2.18
C PHE A 143 -2.10 2.69 0.97
N ILE A 144 -3.18 2.21 0.35
CA ILE A 144 -3.86 2.86 -0.77
C ILE A 144 -5.34 2.93 -0.40
N ARG A 145 -5.96 4.09 -0.53
CA ARG A 145 -7.40 4.26 -0.33
C ARG A 145 -8.19 3.54 -1.41
N GLY A 146 -9.17 2.74 -1.00
CA GLY A 146 -10.08 2.05 -1.90
C GLY A 146 -11.04 3.00 -2.61
N ALA A 147 -11.75 2.48 -3.62
CA ALA A 147 -12.74 3.23 -4.39
C ALA A 147 -13.93 3.72 -3.54
N ASP A 148 -14.18 3.07 -2.40
CA ASP A 148 -15.14 3.44 -1.37
C ASP A 148 -14.84 4.79 -0.69
N GLN A 149 -13.64 5.34 -0.85
CA GLN A 149 -13.18 6.57 -0.22
C GLN A 149 -13.52 7.85 -1.01
N GLY A 150 -14.33 7.75 -2.06
CA GLY A 150 -14.81 8.89 -2.85
C GLY A 150 -13.67 9.67 -3.51
N GLU A 151 -13.64 10.99 -3.33
CA GLU A 151 -12.60 11.89 -3.86
C GLU A 151 -11.18 11.54 -3.37
N ARG A 152 -11.07 10.83 -2.25
CA ARG A 152 -9.81 10.38 -1.64
C ARG A 152 -9.35 9.02 -2.19
N ALA A 153 -10.13 8.38 -3.08
CA ALA A 153 -9.76 7.09 -3.66
C ALA A 153 -8.41 7.17 -4.40
N GLY A 154 -7.55 6.17 -4.19
CA GLY A 154 -6.20 6.15 -4.77
C GLY A 154 -5.15 6.96 -4.01
N GLU A 155 -5.51 7.75 -2.99
CA GLU A 155 -4.51 8.34 -2.08
C GLU A 155 -3.59 7.23 -1.55
N THR A 156 -2.28 7.41 -1.68
CA THR A 156 -1.27 6.38 -1.39
C THR A 156 -0.27 6.88 -0.36
N SER A 157 0.16 6.02 0.56
CA SER A 157 1.22 6.35 1.51
C SER A 157 2.60 5.84 1.10
N TYR A 158 3.62 6.63 1.43
CA TYR A 158 5.05 6.34 1.17
C TYR A 158 5.96 6.62 2.38
N VAL A 159 5.41 7.23 3.43
CA VAL A 159 6.14 7.74 4.61
C VAL A 159 5.38 7.33 5.86
N SER A 160 6.10 6.72 6.81
CA SER A 160 5.58 6.33 8.12
C SER A 160 5.70 7.47 9.11
N VAL A 161 4.72 7.56 10.02
CA VAL A 161 4.68 8.50 11.13
C VAL A 161 4.54 7.69 12.42
N LEU A 162 5.62 7.64 13.21
CA LEU A 162 5.70 6.94 14.49
C LEU A 162 5.73 7.95 15.64
N ILE A 163 4.62 8.04 16.38
CA ILE A 163 4.46 8.95 17.51
C ILE A 163 4.78 8.20 18.80
N TYR A 164 5.78 8.66 19.55
CA TYR A 164 6.22 8.04 20.81
C TYR A 164 5.43 8.61 21.99
N LEU A 165 4.47 7.83 22.51
CA LEU A 165 3.61 8.27 23.61
C LEU A 165 4.34 8.19 24.98
N ASN A 166 5.27 7.26 25.15
CA ASN A 166 6.06 7.17 26.38
C ASN A 166 7.55 6.86 26.15
N HIS A 167 8.34 6.97 27.23
CA HIS A 167 9.79 6.65 27.23
C HIS A 167 10.29 6.00 28.54
N LYS A 168 9.42 5.76 29.52
CA LYS A 168 9.77 5.13 30.81
C LYS A 168 9.81 3.60 30.70
N PHE A 169 10.70 3.09 29.85
CA PHE A 169 10.94 1.66 29.61
C PHE A 169 12.42 1.42 29.24
N LYS A 170 12.85 0.15 29.18
CA LYS A 170 14.19 -0.26 28.73
C LYS A 170 14.10 -1.09 27.44
N GLY A 171 15.12 -0.96 26.59
CA GLY A 171 15.09 -1.49 25.22
C GLY A 171 14.20 -0.64 24.31
N GLY A 172 13.56 -1.25 23.32
CA GLY A 172 12.47 -0.57 22.60
C GLY A 172 12.85 0.55 21.63
N THR A 173 14.11 0.69 21.23
CA THR A 173 14.48 1.65 20.17
C THR A 173 13.83 1.29 18.82
N THR A 174 13.59 2.29 17.98
CA THR A 174 13.33 2.05 16.56
C THR A 174 14.69 2.05 15.88
N ARG A 175 15.11 0.92 15.32
CA ARG A 175 16.45 0.73 14.78
C ARG A 175 16.41 0.64 13.26
N PHE A 176 17.14 1.52 12.58
CA PHE A 176 17.41 1.40 11.15
C PHE A 176 18.59 0.45 10.90
N HIS A 177 18.55 -0.30 9.80
CA HIS A 177 19.54 -1.32 9.43
C HIS A 177 19.97 -1.17 7.97
N GLY A 178 21.23 -1.49 7.68
CA GLY A 178 21.76 -1.57 6.31
C GLY A 178 23.29 -1.65 6.32
N ASN A 179 23.90 -2.25 5.28
CA ASN A 179 25.35 -2.32 5.09
C ASN A 179 26.15 -2.81 6.33
N GLY A 180 25.57 -3.72 7.13
CA GLY A 180 26.15 -4.20 8.39
C GLY A 180 26.15 -3.19 9.55
N ARG A 181 25.57 -2.00 9.35
CA ARG A 181 25.50 -0.87 10.29
C ARG A 181 24.07 -0.63 10.77
N GLN A 182 23.93 0.12 11.86
CA GLN A 182 22.67 0.35 12.56
C GLN A 182 22.62 1.77 13.14
N LEU A 183 21.41 2.37 13.20
CA LEU A 183 21.13 3.64 13.89
C LEU A 183 19.90 3.46 14.77
N ASP A 184 20.04 3.75 16.07
CA ASP A 184 18.96 3.68 17.05
C ASP A 184 18.29 5.05 17.25
N VAL A 185 17.03 5.16 16.85
CA VAL A 185 16.15 6.23 17.31
C VAL A 185 15.60 5.87 18.70
N LYS A 186 15.94 6.69 19.69
CA LYS A 186 15.50 6.53 21.08
C LYS A 186 14.12 7.19 21.29
N PRO A 187 13.09 6.43 21.69
CA PRO A 187 11.78 7.00 21.98
C PRO A 187 11.83 8.04 23.11
N ARG A 188 11.14 9.17 22.90
CA ARG A 188 10.93 10.23 23.89
C ARG A 188 9.46 10.64 23.83
N THR A 189 8.80 10.76 24.99
CA THR A 189 7.39 11.18 25.07
C THR A 189 7.15 12.44 24.23
N GLY A 190 6.11 12.40 23.41
CA GLY A 190 5.69 13.51 22.56
C GLY A 190 6.56 13.76 21.33
N SER A 191 7.43 12.80 20.98
CA SER A 191 8.25 12.90 19.76
C SER A 191 7.64 12.12 18.61
N ILE A 192 7.84 12.60 17.38
CA ILE A 192 7.37 11.98 16.15
C ILE A 192 8.58 11.66 15.27
N LEU A 193 8.78 10.39 14.93
CA LEU A 193 9.71 9.97 13.88
C LEU A 193 8.93 9.86 12.56
N VAL A 194 9.38 10.57 11.54
CA VAL A 194 8.80 10.54 10.19
C VAL A 194 9.86 9.99 9.23
N HIS A 195 9.58 8.92 8.48
CA HIS A 195 10.59 8.25 7.63
C HIS A 195 10.00 7.56 6.39
N GLU A 196 10.80 7.41 5.32
CA GLU A 196 10.40 6.61 4.15
C GLU A 196 10.05 5.16 4.52
N HIS A 197 9.03 4.60 3.87
CA HIS A 197 8.62 3.19 4.04
C HIS A 197 9.70 2.18 3.65
N ASN A 198 10.56 2.54 2.70
CA ASN A 198 11.55 1.66 2.09
C ASN A 198 12.88 1.56 2.88
N ILE A 199 12.92 2.07 4.10
CA ILE A 199 14.07 1.99 5.01
C ILE A 199 13.90 0.76 5.90
N LEU A 200 14.85 -0.16 5.84
CA LEU A 200 14.84 -1.38 6.64
C LEU A 200 15.00 -1.06 8.12
N HIS A 201 13.99 -1.39 8.92
CA HIS A 201 13.94 -1.00 10.33
C HIS A 201 13.26 -2.04 11.22
N SER A 202 13.48 -1.96 12.53
CA SER A 202 12.88 -2.85 13.53
C SER A 202 12.51 -2.11 14.82
N GLY A 203 11.51 -2.64 15.53
CA GLY A 203 11.23 -2.28 16.91
C GLY A 203 12.00 -3.22 17.84
N GLN A 204 13.09 -2.72 18.44
CA GLN A 204 13.92 -3.51 19.34
C GLN A 204 13.11 -4.02 20.55
N ARG A 205 13.52 -5.17 21.10
CA ARG A 205 12.81 -5.82 22.20
C ARG A 205 12.71 -4.93 23.43
N ILE A 206 11.54 -4.90 24.08
CA ILE A 206 11.38 -4.28 25.40
C ILE A 206 12.00 -5.19 26.45
N THR A 207 12.96 -4.69 27.24
CA THR A 207 13.61 -5.45 28.31
C THR A 207 13.02 -5.16 29.69
N SER A 208 12.32 -4.04 29.87
CA SER A 208 11.56 -3.69 31.08
C SER A 208 10.54 -2.60 30.78
N GLY A 209 9.38 -2.63 31.46
CA GLY A 209 8.30 -1.66 31.29
C GLY A 209 7.36 -1.96 30.11
N LYS A 210 6.63 -0.93 29.67
CA LYS A 210 5.74 -0.97 28.49
C LYS A 210 6.06 0.21 27.56
N LYS A 211 6.08 -0.01 26.24
CA LYS A 211 6.20 1.03 25.20
C LYS A 211 4.87 1.21 24.48
N TYR A 212 4.46 2.46 24.29
CA TYR A 212 3.27 2.85 23.53
C TYR A 212 3.67 3.76 22.37
N ILE A 213 3.20 3.45 21.17
CA ILE A 213 3.37 4.28 19.98
C ILE A 213 2.09 4.36 19.15
N VAL A 214 1.87 5.46 18.44
CA VAL A 214 0.94 5.49 17.31
C VAL A 214 1.73 5.21 16.03
N ARG A 215 1.25 4.30 15.18
CA ARG A 215 1.67 4.24 13.77
C ARG A 215 0.54 4.79 12.91
N THR A 216 0.85 5.83 12.14
CA THR A 216 0.07 6.26 10.97
C THR A 216 1.05 6.50 9.81
N ASP A 217 0.55 7.00 8.69
CA ASP A 217 1.29 7.20 7.44
C ASP A 217 0.89 8.53 6.82
N VAL A 218 1.83 9.22 6.17
CA VAL A 218 1.49 10.41 5.36
C VAL A 218 0.81 9.94 4.07
N MET A 219 -0.33 10.53 3.75
CA MET A 219 -1.13 10.24 2.57
C MET A 219 -0.82 11.22 1.45
N TYR A 220 -0.71 10.72 0.23
CA TYR A 220 -0.36 11.49 -0.96
C TYR A 220 -1.39 11.32 -2.07
N SER A 221 -1.66 12.41 -2.78
CA SER A 221 -2.46 12.43 -4.01
C SER A 221 -1.64 12.96 -5.18
N THR A 222 -1.92 12.48 -6.39
CA THR A 222 -1.40 13.04 -7.65
C THR A 222 -2.35 14.08 -8.27
N THR A 223 -3.49 14.32 -7.62
CA THR A 223 -4.42 15.41 -7.92
C THR A 223 -4.27 16.48 -6.85
N VAL A 224 -3.79 17.67 -7.24
CA VAL A 224 -3.80 18.85 -6.39
C VAL A 224 -5.26 19.29 -6.21
N MET A 225 -5.84 19.02 -5.04
CA MET A 225 -7.12 19.60 -4.68
C MET A 225 -6.88 21.00 -4.11
N SER A 226 -7.32 22.03 -4.85
CA SER A 226 -7.23 23.42 -4.42
C SER A 226 -8.07 23.64 -3.16
N GLY A 227 -7.40 23.85 -2.02
CA GLY A 227 -8.06 24.39 -0.81
C GLY A 227 -7.57 23.88 0.55
N ARG A 228 -6.90 22.73 0.67
CA ARG A 228 -6.48 22.21 1.99
C ARG A 228 -5.13 22.74 2.49
N PHE A 229 -4.17 22.95 1.59
CA PHE A 229 -2.87 23.55 1.91
C PHE A 229 -2.52 24.55 0.80
N GLY A 230 -1.82 25.64 1.15
CA GLY A 230 -1.54 26.76 0.25
C GLY A 230 -0.71 26.40 -0.99
N PRO A 231 -0.55 27.36 -1.94
CA PRO A 231 0.07 27.12 -3.24
C PRO A 231 1.49 26.54 -3.12
N ASP A 232 1.89 25.81 -4.17
CA ASP A 232 3.20 25.19 -4.27
C ASP A 232 4.31 26.26 -4.16
N PRO A 233 5.34 26.09 -3.32
CA PRO A 233 6.54 26.93 -3.34
C PRO A 233 7.17 27.11 -4.73
N SER A 234 6.95 26.18 -5.67
CA SER A 234 7.38 26.33 -7.07
C SER A 234 6.61 27.42 -7.84
N GLU A 235 5.34 27.67 -7.51
CA GLU A 235 4.53 28.76 -8.08
C GLU A 235 4.86 30.13 -7.44
N VAL A 236 5.28 30.15 -6.18
CA VAL A 236 5.71 31.37 -5.47
C VAL A 236 6.97 31.97 -6.09
N LEU A 237 7.86 31.14 -6.66
CA LEU A 237 9.07 31.59 -7.37
C LEU A 237 8.78 32.22 -8.74
N LEU A 238 7.60 32.01 -9.32
CA LEU A 238 7.22 32.54 -10.64
C LEU A 238 6.28 33.75 -10.57
N SER A 239 5.77 34.08 -9.39
CA SER A 239 4.71 35.08 -9.19
C SER A 239 5.15 36.32 -8.38
N GLY A 240 6.45 36.65 -8.44
CA GLY A 240 7.04 37.85 -7.83
C GLY A 240 6.61 39.17 -8.46
N GLY A 241 5.32 39.51 -8.40
CA GLY A 241 4.71 40.74 -8.91
C GLY A 241 3.78 41.37 -7.86
N VAL A 242 4.29 42.34 -7.12
CA VAL A 242 3.56 43.03 -6.03
C VAL A 242 2.32 43.78 -6.54
N LYS A 243 1.14 43.49 -5.99
CA LYS A 243 0.03 44.46 -5.83
C LYS A 243 -0.76 44.21 -4.55
N SER A 244 -1.28 45.30 -3.98
CA SER A 244 -1.91 45.41 -2.67
C SER A 244 -3.36 45.91 -2.74
N SER A 245 -4.26 45.31 -1.94
CA SER A 245 -5.55 45.85 -1.47
C SER A 245 -6.28 44.69 -0.74
N SER A 246 -6.58 44.71 0.57
CA SER A 246 -7.40 45.60 1.42
C SER A 246 -8.91 45.26 1.42
N ASP A 247 -9.41 44.88 2.61
CA ASP A 247 -10.83 44.81 3.05
C ASP A 247 -11.80 43.80 2.38
N ALA A 248 -12.87 43.31 3.02
CA ALA A 248 -13.18 43.12 4.45
C ALA A 248 -14.48 42.29 4.64
N SER A 249 -14.70 41.81 5.88
CA SER A 249 -16.03 41.55 6.51
C SER A 249 -16.77 40.22 6.24
N LEU A 250 -17.86 40.04 6.99
CA LEU A 250 -18.34 38.79 7.60
C LEU A 250 -19.88 38.70 7.48
N SER A 251 -20.48 37.50 7.36
CA SER A 251 -21.83 37.24 7.91
C SER A 251 -22.20 35.74 7.98
N THR A 252 -23.00 35.42 8.99
CA THR A 252 -23.73 34.17 9.27
C THR A 252 -25.08 34.14 8.48
N SER A 253 -25.92 33.09 8.40
CA SER A 253 -26.35 32.11 9.42
C SER A 253 -27.26 30.97 8.86
N ASP A 254 -27.26 29.84 9.58
CA ASP A 254 -28.37 28.90 9.91
C ASP A 254 -29.00 27.85 8.95
N GLU A 255 -29.59 26.83 9.61
CA GLU A 255 -30.05 25.50 9.17
C GLU A 255 -31.41 25.51 8.39
N SER A 256 -31.76 24.54 7.53
CA SER A 256 -32.11 23.18 7.97
C SER A 256 -32.67 22.23 6.88
N SER A 257 -32.39 20.93 7.05
CA SER A 257 -33.17 19.75 6.62
C SER A 257 -33.27 19.29 5.14
N SER A 258 -32.74 18.06 4.94
CA SER A 258 -33.45 16.88 4.39
C SER A 258 -33.01 16.27 3.03
N ARG A 259 -32.79 14.95 3.09
CA ARG A 259 -32.79 13.90 2.03
C ARG A 259 -31.59 13.80 1.07
N ASN A 260 -30.72 12.84 1.39
CA ASN A 260 -29.78 12.21 0.44
C ASN A 260 -30.50 11.49 -0.71
N PRO A 261 -30.06 11.67 -1.97
CA PRO A 261 -30.22 10.69 -3.04
C PRO A 261 -29.00 9.77 -3.11
N SER A 262 -29.20 8.47 -2.89
CA SER A 262 -28.15 7.45 -3.01
C SER A 262 -27.65 7.33 -4.46
N LEU A 263 -26.34 7.48 -4.68
CA LEU A 263 -25.72 7.18 -5.96
C LEU A 263 -25.52 5.67 -6.16
N GLU A 264 -26.60 4.96 -6.47
CA GLU A 264 -26.47 3.74 -7.26
C GLU A 264 -25.99 4.14 -8.67
N ILE A 265 -24.72 3.87 -9.00
CA ILE A 265 -24.25 3.91 -10.39
C ILE A 265 -24.86 2.71 -11.10
N GLY A 266 -26.09 2.89 -11.57
CA GLY A 266 -26.91 1.82 -12.15
C GLY A 266 -26.22 1.15 -13.34
N LEU A 267 -26.36 -0.17 -13.42
CA LEU A 267 -25.77 -1.03 -14.46
C LEU A 267 -26.06 -0.54 -15.90
N GLN A 268 -27.22 0.12 -16.08
CA GLN A 268 -27.65 0.72 -17.33
C GLN A 268 -26.78 1.91 -17.78
N SER A 269 -26.15 2.65 -16.87
CA SER A 269 -25.26 3.78 -17.19
C SER A 269 -24.00 3.30 -17.91
N ILE A 270 -23.34 2.27 -17.37
CA ILE A 270 -22.14 1.66 -17.96
C ILE A 270 -22.46 0.97 -19.30
N ILE A 271 -23.64 0.35 -19.42
CA ILE A 271 -24.13 -0.21 -20.69
C ILE A 271 -24.43 0.92 -21.70
N GLY A 272 -24.92 2.07 -21.24
CA GLY A 272 -25.15 3.27 -22.03
C GLY A 272 -23.87 3.84 -22.64
N GLU A 273 -22.83 4.06 -21.83
CA GLU A 273 -21.52 4.54 -22.28
C GLU A 273 -20.88 3.58 -23.31
N VAL A 274 -20.98 2.27 -23.08
CA VAL A 274 -20.50 1.24 -24.02
C VAL A 274 -21.26 1.27 -25.35
N LYS A 275 -22.56 1.60 -25.35
CA LYS A 275 -23.35 1.81 -26.59
C LYS A 275 -23.03 3.15 -27.26
N ALA A 276 -22.77 4.21 -26.50
CA ALA A 276 -22.40 5.52 -27.05
C ALA A 276 -21.07 5.46 -27.83
N LEU A 277 -20.09 4.70 -27.33
CA LEU A 277 -18.82 4.44 -28.03
C LEU A 277 -18.97 3.69 -29.36
N ARG A 278 -20.14 3.09 -29.66
CA ARG A 278 -20.45 2.47 -30.96
C ARG A 278 -20.86 3.50 -32.02
N VAL A 279 -21.23 4.72 -31.62
CA VAL A 279 -21.69 5.80 -32.51
C VAL A 279 -20.54 6.72 -32.94
N SER A 280 -19.51 6.88 -32.11
CA SER A 280 -18.43 7.85 -32.33
C SER A 280 -17.27 7.38 -33.22
N GLY A 281 -17.25 6.12 -33.65
CA GLY A 281 -16.31 5.62 -34.68
C GLY A 281 -14.81 5.65 -34.34
N ALA A 282 -14.44 5.89 -33.08
CA ALA A 282 -13.04 6.01 -32.67
C ALA A 282 -12.37 4.62 -32.49
N LEU A 283 -11.41 4.31 -33.36
CA LEU A 283 -10.56 3.11 -33.30
C LEU A 283 -9.09 3.49 -33.09
N ASP A 284 -8.51 2.95 -32.01
CA ASP A 284 -7.10 2.60 -31.74
C ASP A 284 -5.99 3.68 -31.97
N THR A 285 -4.81 3.65 -31.33
CA THR A 285 -4.10 2.64 -30.53
C THR A 285 -3.72 3.23 -29.15
N ASP A 286 -3.00 2.59 -28.21
CA ASP A 286 -2.34 1.27 -28.15
C ASP A 286 -2.50 0.67 -26.72
N ALA A 287 -2.20 -0.63 -26.58
CA ALA A 287 -1.84 -1.22 -25.29
C ALA A 287 -0.81 -2.37 -25.49
N GLY A 288 0.47 -2.01 -25.48
CA GLY A 288 1.60 -2.90 -25.72
C GLY A 288 1.55 -4.24 -24.96
N SER A 289 1.42 -5.32 -25.73
CA SER A 289 1.54 -6.70 -25.30
C SER A 289 2.93 -7.24 -25.64
N SER A 290 3.73 -7.59 -24.61
CA SER A 290 4.97 -8.32 -24.84
C SER A 290 4.66 -9.75 -25.29
N LYS A 291 4.94 -10.03 -26.58
CA LYS A 291 4.90 -11.38 -27.14
C LYS A 291 6.17 -12.14 -26.77
N ASP A 292 6.01 -13.36 -26.28
CA ASP A 292 6.91 -14.45 -26.60
C ASP A 292 6.21 -15.36 -27.63
N SER A 293 6.76 -15.42 -28.84
CA SER A 293 6.24 -16.26 -29.93
C SER A 293 7.33 -17.16 -30.48
N ALA A 294 7.28 -18.44 -30.13
CA ALA A 294 7.99 -19.51 -30.82
C ALA A 294 6.95 -20.54 -31.30
N GLY A 295 6.74 -20.61 -32.61
CA GLY A 295 5.68 -21.44 -33.19
C GLY A 295 5.97 -22.94 -33.10
N LYS A 296 4.90 -23.75 -33.09
CA LYS A 296 4.96 -25.17 -33.49
C LYS A 296 3.61 -25.68 -34.01
N GLU A 297 3.76 -26.62 -34.92
CA GLU A 297 2.81 -27.23 -35.87
C GLU A 297 1.47 -27.76 -35.30
N PRO A 298 0.45 -27.96 -36.16
CA PRO A 298 -0.83 -28.56 -35.76
C PRO A 298 -0.64 -30.02 -35.33
N ARG A 299 -0.94 -30.32 -34.05
CA ARG A 299 -0.78 -31.67 -33.52
C ARG A 299 -2.09 -32.46 -33.53
N VAL A 300 -2.21 -33.28 -34.57
CA VAL A 300 -2.95 -34.55 -34.70
C VAL A 300 -3.85 -34.93 -33.52
N VAL A 301 -5.15 -35.03 -33.79
CA VAL A 301 -6.10 -35.76 -32.93
C VAL A 301 -5.70 -37.24 -32.90
N LYS A 302 -5.26 -37.74 -31.75
CA LYS A 302 -5.24 -39.18 -31.46
C LYS A 302 -6.33 -39.48 -30.43
N GLY A 303 -7.33 -40.25 -30.86
CA GLY A 303 -8.28 -40.88 -29.94
C GLY A 303 -7.67 -42.13 -29.29
N GLY A 304 -8.35 -42.62 -28.25
CA GLY A 304 -8.07 -43.92 -27.63
C GLY A 304 -7.19 -43.86 -26.38
N GLU A 305 -7.81 -43.59 -25.22
CA GLU A 305 -7.64 -44.40 -24.00
C GLU A 305 -8.67 -43.94 -22.95
N GLU A 306 -9.82 -44.62 -22.91
CA GLU A 306 -11.00 -44.16 -22.16
C GLU A 306 -10.99 -44.56 -20.67
N ASN A 307 -9.96 -45.26 -20.21
CA ASN A 307 -9.88 -45.83 -18.85
C ASN A 307 -8.71 -45.32 -17.98
N GLN A 308 -7.87 -44.40 -18.45
CA GLN A 308 -6.90 -43.73 -17.58
C GLN A 308 -7.58 -42.61 -16.76
N PRO A 309 -7.30 -42.46 -15.45
CA PRO A 309 -7.71 -41.29 -14.69
C PRO A 309 -7.20 -40.02 -15.37
N LYS A 310 -8.05 -39.01 -15.57
CA LYS A 310 -7.61 -37.72 -16.14
C LYS A 310 -6.94 -36.87 -15.04
N PRO A 311 -5.85 -36.15 -15.35
CA PRO A 311 -5.21 -35.27 -14.38
C PRO A 311 -6.14 -34.13 -13.96
N PRO A 312 -6.10 -33.69 -12.69
CA PRO A 312 -7.02 -32.69 -12.18
C PRO A 312 -6.80 -31.31 -12.83
N MET A 313 -7.89 -30.56 -12.98
CA MET A 313 -7.82 -29.22 -13.56
C MET A 313 -7.01 -28.28 -12.67
N LYS A 314 -5.98 -27.66 -13.26
CA LYS A 314 -5.08 -26.69 -12.61
C LYS A 314 -5.88 -25.64 -11.83
N LYS A 315 -5.33 -25.24 -10.67
CA LYS A 315 -5.90 -24.16 -9.84
C LYS A 315 -6.24 -22.92 -10.69
N ARG A 316 -7.45 -22.40 -10.51
CA ARG A 316 -7.96 -21.20 -11.19
C ARG A 316 -7.58 -19.94 -10.39
N SER A 317 -7.30 -18.84 -11.09
CA SER A 317 -7.04 -17.55 -10.45
C SER A 317 -8.34 -16.80 -10.14
N ALA A 318 -8.26 -15.78 -9.28
CA ALA A 318 -9.37 -14.89 -8.96
C ALA A 318 -10.03 -14.32 -10.22
N TRP A 319 -9.21 -13.93 -11.21
CA TRP A 319 -9.69 -13.45 -12.52
C TRP A 319 -10.42 -14.54 -13.31
N MET A 320 -9.95 -15.79 -13.32
CA MET A 320 -10.63 -16.88 -14.05
C MET A 320 -12.00 -17.17 -13.44
N LEU A 321 -12.07 -17.28 -12.11
CA LEU A 321 -13.31 -17.56 -11.39
C LEU A 321 -14.33 -16.42 -11.53
N TYR A 322 -13.84 -15.17 -11.48
CA TYR A 322 -14.66 -14.00 -11.75
C TYR A 322 -15.18 -13.96 -13.20
N SER A 323 -14.25 -14.10 -14.16
CA SER A 323 -14.54 -14.05 -15.60
C SER A 323 -15.59 -15.07 -15.98
N GLU A 324 -15.52 -16.28 -15.44
CA GLU A 324 -16.53 -17.31 -15.64
C GLU A 324 -17.91 -16.86 -15.12
N SER A 325 -17.99 -16.40 -13.87
CA SER A 325 -19.28 -16.00 -13.27
C SER A 325 -19.95 -14.84 -14.01
N VAL A 326 -19.18 -13.84 -14.45
CA VAL A 326 -19.72 -12.68 -15.18
C VAL A 326 -20.00 -13.03 -16.64
N ARG A 327 -19.29 -13.98 -17.25
CA ARG A 327 -19.67 -14.51 -18.58
C ARG A 327 -21.02 -15.20 -18.56
N VAL A 328 -21.30 -16.00 -17.52
CA VAL A 328 -22.61 -16.65 -17.34
C VAL A 328 -23.72 -15.61 -17.14
N GLU A 329 -23.49 -14.58 -16.30
CA GLU A 329 -24.42 -13.46 -16.12
C GLU A 329 -24.71 -12.72 -17.44
N LEU A 330 -23.66 -12.31 -18.17
CA LEU A 330 -23.80 -11.55 -19.41
C LEU A 330 -24.44 -12.36 -20.55
N ALA A 331 -24.17 -13.67 -20.63
CA ALA A 331 -24.81 -14.56 -21.60
C ALA A 331 -26.32 -14.72 -21.34
N GLY A 332 -26.75 -14.71 -20.08
CA GLY A 332 -28.16 -14.73 -19.70
C GLY A 332 -28.89 -13.39 -19.94
N MET A 333 -28.19 -12.26 -19.76
CA MET A 333 -28.77 -10.91 -19.90
C MET A 333 -28.72 -10.33 -21.33
N ASN A 334 -27.78 -10.74 -22.17
CA ASN A 334 -27.64 -10.24 -23.53
C ASN A 334 -27.05 -11.30 -24.49
N PRO A 335 -27.89 -12.21 -25.01
CA PRO A 335 -27.44 -13.33 -25.85
C PRO A 335 -26.79 -12.94 -27.19
N GLU A 336 -27.04 -11.71 -27.68
CA GLU A 336 -26.48 -11.22 -28.96
C GLU A 336 -25.08 -10.57 -28.82
N MET A 337 -24.56 -10.45 -27.59
CA MET A 337 -23.27 -9.80 -27.36
C MET A 337 -22.11 -10.67 -27.87
N SER A 338 -21.21 -10.11 -28.67
CA SER A 338 -20.08 -10.89 -29.20
C SER A 338 -19.08 -11.28 -28.10
N ALA A 339 -18.42 -12.43 -28.26
CA ALA A 339 -17.43 -12.92 -27.29
C ALA A 339 -16.26 -11.93 -27.01
N LYS A 340 -15.95 -11.05 -27.98
CA LYS A 340 -14.98 -9.96 -27.82
C LYS A 340 -15.51 -8.87 -26.86
N GLU A 341 -16.76 -8.44 -27.06
CA GLU A 341 -17.42 -7.44 -26.19
C GLU A 341 -17.60 -7.98 -24.77
N VAL A 342 -18.08 -9.21 -24.61
CA VAL A 342 -18.20 -9.88 -23.30
C VAL A 342 -16.85 -9.89 -22.57
N THR A 343 -15.76 -10.26 -23.26
CA THR A 343 -14.42 -10.27 -22.67
C THR A 343 -13.93 -8.87 -22.28
N ARG A 344 -14.26 -7.83 -23.06
CA ARG A 344 -13.96 -6.43 -22.71
C ARG A 344 -14.76 -5.95 -21.49
N VAL A 345 -16.06 -6.24 -21.42
CA VAL A 345 -16.91 -5.89 -20.27
C VAL A 345 -16.43 -6.58 -19.00
N VAL A 346 -16.12 -7.88 -19.07
CA VAL A 346 -15.54 -8.65 -17.94
C VAL A 346 -14.22 -8.03 -17.48
N GLY A 347 -13.33 -7.63 -18.40
CA GLY A 347 -12.07 -6.99 -18.07
C GLY A 347 -12.24 -5.63 -17.37
N LEU A 348 -13.21 -4.83 -17.82
CA LEU A 348 -13.55 -3.54 -17.20
C LEU A 348 -14.17 -3.73 -15.81
N ARG A 349 -15.18 -4.60 -15.68
CA ARG A 349 -15.80 -4.88 -14.37
C ARG A 349 -14.79 -5.48 -13.38
N PHE A 350 -13.86 -6.35 -13.81
CA PHE A 350 -12.81 -6.88 -12.92
C PHE A 350 -11.86 -5.78 -12.40
N LYS A 351 -11.53 -4.80 -13.25
CA LYS A 351 -10.77 -3.60 -12.83
C LYS A 351 -11.58 -2.73 -11.86
N ALA A 352 -12.90 -2.62 -12.05
CA ALA A 352 -13.80 -1.83 -11.22
C ALA A 352 -14.20 -2.49 -9.87
N LEU A 353 -13.91 -3.79 -9.66
CA LEU A 353 -14.22 -4.47 -8.40
C LEU A 353 -13.68 -3.75 -7.17
N SER A 354 -14.53 -3.60 -6.16
CA SER A 354 -14.18 -3.11 -4.84
C SER A 354 -13.16 -4.00 -4.14
N LEU A 355 -12.52 -3.50 -3.06
CA LEU A 355 -11.57 -4.29 -2.29
C LEU A 355 -12.23 -5.54 -1.68
N GLU A 356 -13.46 -5.44 -1.17
CA GLU A 356 -14.19 -6.57 -0.59
C GLU A 356 -14.45 -7.65 -1.65
N GLU A 357 -14.93 -7.28 -2.84
CA GLU A 357 -15.15 -8.23 -3.92
C GLU A 357 -13.84 -8.86 -4.42
N ARG A 358 -12.77 -8.06 -4.57
CA ARG A 358 -11.44 -8.58 -4.92
C ARG A 358 -10.95 -9.60 -3.89
N VAL A 359 -11.12 -9.33 -2.60
CA VAL A 359 -10.80 -10.28 -1.52
C VAL A 359 -11.69 -11.53 -1.63
N ARG A 360 -12.99 -11.39 -1.88
CA ARG A 360 -13.93 -12.51 -2.09
C ARG A 360 -13.50 -13.42 -3.25
N TRP A 361 -13.01 -12.86 -4.35
CA TRP A 361 -12.50 -13.64 -5.49
C TRP A 361 -11.09 -14.21 -5.25
N GLN A 362 -10.27 -13.54 -4.47
CA GLN A 362 -8.97 -14.05 -4.03
C GLN A 362 -9.13 -15.26 -3.09
N MET A 363 -10.05 -15.21 -2.13
CA MET A 363 -10.38 -16.35 -1.25
C MET A 363 -10.86 -17.56 -2.07
N LYS A 364 -11.80 -17.37 -3.00
CA LYS A 364 -12.24 -18.45 -3.91
C LYS A 364 -11.10 -19.06 -4.74
N ALA A 365 -10.06 -18.29 -5.08
CA ALA A 365 -8.89 -18.79 -5.81
C ALA A 365 -7.91 -19.54 -4.89
N GLU A 366 -7.86 -19.20 -3.61
CA GLU A 366 -7.13 -19.94 -2.58
C GLU A 366 -7.84 -21.28 -2.30
N ASP A 367 -9.17 -21.29 -2.19
CA ASP A 367 -10.01 -22.49 -2.06
C ASP A 367 -9.85 -23.45 -3.27
N ASP A 368 -9.90 -22.93 -4.51
CA ASP A 368 -9.64 -23.74 -5.71
C ASP A 368 -8.18 -24.23 -5.77
N GLY A 369 -7.26 -23.49 -5.15
CA GLY A 369 -5.89 -23.92 -4.90
C GLY A 369 -5.78 -25.08 -3.91
N GLU A 370 -6.62 -25.13 -2.88
CA GLU A 370 -6.71 -26.27 -1.97
C GLU A 370 -7.38 -27.49 -2.61
N ARG A 371 -8.48 -27.28 -3.34
CA ARG A 371 -9.12 -28.29 -4.18
C ARG A 371 -8.09 -28.96 -5.08
N TYR A 372 -7.33 -28.18 -5.86
CA TYR A 372 -6.30 -28.71 -6.74
C TYR A 372 -5.20 -29.51 -6.01
N LYS A 373 -4.77 -29.08 -4.81
CA LYS A 373 -3.82 -29.87 -4.00
C LYS A 373 -4.39 -31.22 -3.58
N LYS A 374 -5.65 -31.25 -3.13
CA LYS A 374 -6.35 -32.48 -2.68
C LYS A 374 -6.53 -33.44 -3.85
N GLU A 375 -7.11 -32.97 -4.95
CA GLU A 375 -7.30 -33.76 -6.18
C GLU A 375 -5.97 -34.28 -6.75
N LEU A 376 -4.90 -33.46 -6.74
CA LEU A 376 -3.58 -33.90 -7.23
C LEU A 376 -2.95 -34.95 -6.32
N ALA A 377 -3.18 -34.89 -5.01
CA ALA A 377 -2.73 -35.93 -4.08
C ALA A 377 -3.51 -37.24 -4.29
N GLU A 378 -4.82 -37.17 -4.54
CA GLU A 378 -5.66 -38.34 -4.87
C GLU A 378 -5.31 -38.94 -6.23
N TYR A 379 -5.06 -38.11 -7.24
CA TYR A 379 -4.59 -38.52 -8.56
C TYR A 379 -3.26 -39.29 -8.46
N ARG A 380 -2.30 -38.76 -7.70
CA ARG A 380 -1.00 -39.43 -7.43
C ARG A 380 -1.18 -40.78 -6.71
N LYS A 381 -2.19 -40.94 -5.85
CA LYS A 381 -2.52 -42.24 -5.23
C LYS A 381 -3.13 -43.23 -6.23
N LYS A 382 -3.85 -42.76 -7.25
CA LYS A 382 -4.52 -43.60 -8.26
C LYS A 382 -3.59 -44.06 -9.40
N VAL A 383 -2.61 -43.25 -9.78
CA VAL A 383 -1.71 -43.50 -10.95
C VAL A 383 -0.29 -43.94 -10.54
N GLY A 384 0.08 -43.75 -9.27
CA GLY A 384 1.39 -44.15 -8.74
C GLY A 384 2.54 -43.18 -9.10
N PRO A 385 3.74 -43.37 -8.52
CA PRO A 385 4.83 -42.38 -8.65
C PRO A 385 5.52 -42.33 -10.02
N ALA A 386 5.34 -43.35 -10.87
CA ALA A 386 6.21 -43.61 -12.02
C ALA A 386 5.76 -42.95 -13.34
N ASP A 387 4.48 -42.60 -13.48
CA ASP A 387 3.90 -42.17 -14.78
C ASP A 387 3.66 -40.65 -14.87
N VAL A 388 4.46 -39.86 -14.14
CA VAL A 388 4.42 -38.39 -14.19
C VAL A 388 5.62 -37.89 -14.99
N GLY A 389 5.47 -37.85 -16.32
CA GLY A 389 6.52 -37.46 -17.26
C GLY A 389 7.15 -36.08 -16.94
N PRO A 390 8.47 -35.90 -17.15
CA PRO A 390 9.21 -34.76 -16.61
C PRO A 390 9.13 -33.49 -17.47
N ARG A 391 9.03 -32.32 -16.81
CA ARG A 391 9.55 -31.00 -17.21
C ARG A 391 9.13 -29.92 -16.21
N SER A 392 9.97 -28.99 -15.75
CA SER A 392 11.43 -28.93 -15.64
C SER A 392 11.76 -27.66 -14.83
N ASP A 393 12.12 -27.79 -13.56
CA ASP A 393 12.66 -26.65 -12.79
C ASP A 393 14.13 -26.45 -13.19
N VAL A 394 14.42 -25.41 -13.97
CA VAL A 394 15.79 -25.06 -14.39
C VAL A 394 16.53 -24.52 -13.18
N THR A 395 17.68 -25.11 -12.84
CA THR A 395 18.44 -24.68 -11.67
C THR A 395 19.52 -23.65 -12.03
N LEU A 396 19.95 -22.86 -11.05
CA LEU A 396 20.98 -21.84 -11.24
C LEU A 396 22.33 -22.44 -11.73
N GLY A 397 22.59 -23.72 -11.46
CA GLY A 397 23.77 -24.44 -11.95
C GLY A 397 23.74 -24.73 -13.46
N ASP A 398 22.55 -24.82 -14.06
CA ASP A 398 22.38 -25.10 -15.49
C ASP A 398 22.70 -23.85 -16.33
N LEU A 399 22.37 -22.67 -15.83
CA LEU A 399 22.69 -21.37 -16.44
C LEU A 399 24.21 -21.10 -16.48
N ILE A 400 24.94 -21.45 -15.41
CA ILE A 400 26.39 -21.21 -15.32
C ILE A 400 27.18 -22.12 -16.29
N LYS A 401 26.65 -23.29 -16.64
CA LYS A 401 27.26 -24.17 -17.66
C LYS A 401 27.11 -23.64 -19.09
N GLN A 402 26.10 -22.81 -19.37
CA GLN A 402 25.87 -22.27 -20.71
C GLN A 402 26.83 -21.13 -21.08
N SER A 403 27.28 -20.31 -20.11
CA SER A 403 28.12 -19.12 -20.42
C SER A 403 29.58 -19.44 -20.79
N LYS A 404 30.07 -20.67 -20.53
CA LYS A 404 31.46 -21.08 -20.84
C LYS A 404 31.68 -21.67 -22.24
N ARG A 405 30.66 -21.66 -23.12
CA ARG A 405 30.73 -22.30 -24.45
C ARG A 405 30.68 -21.33 -25.65
N ALA A 406 30.60 -20.03 -25.43
CA ALA A 406 30.44 -19.05 -26.50
C ALA A 406 31.67 -18.13 -26.64
N GLY A 407 32.52 -18.47 -27.61
CA GLY A 407 33.44 -17.57 -28.28
C GLY A 407 34.01 -18.25 -29.54
N PRO A 408 34.61 -17.50 -30.49
CA PRO A 408 34.32 -16.09 -30.79
C PRO A 408 34.37 -15.74 -32.31
N TRP A 409 33.96 -14.50 -32.67
CA TRP A 409 34.09 -13.81 -34.00
C TRP A 409 33.14 -14.24 -35.15
N TYR A 410 32.30 -13.31 -35.69
CA TYR A 410 32.41 -12.51 -36.95
C TYR A 410 31.66 -13.16 -38.16
N SER A 411 31.13 -12.46 -39.18
CA SER A 411 31.00 -11.01 -39.50
C SER A 411 30.17 -10.78 -40.80
N VAL A 412 29.75 -9.53 -41.07
CA VAL A 412 29.21 -8.98 -42.36
C VAL A 412 27.83 -9.54 -42.76
N VAL A 413 26.85 -8.80 -43.29
CA VAL A 413 26.80 -7.48 -43.96
C VAL A 413 25.85 -6.51 -43.25
#